data_AF-A0AA42E9T5-F1
#
_entry.id   AF-A0AA42E9T5-F1
#
_cell.length_a   1.000
_cell.length_b   1.000
_cell.length_c   1.000
_cell.angle_alpha   90.00
_cell.angle_beta   90.00
_cell.angle_gamma   90.00
#
_symmetry.space_group_name_H-M   'P 1'
#
loop_
_entity.id
_entity.type
_entity.pdbx_description
1 polymer ?
#
loop_
_entity_poly.entity_id
_entity_poly.type
_entity_poly.pdbx_seq_one_letter_code
_entity_poly.pdbx_strand_id
1 'polypeptide(L)'
;MSEHATWLDKADLLVKVVGFSATAFSLLITARQIENTNKWKRKEFANTSITKFFEEPLVRNALLMMDWRERLLVLSEEHKAMVGAPTIEYNEAMLVSALRKISKFSNKDVVIRDCFDNFFADVGRFNDLVESRIMDYSDFRPYFGYWSKIVLGETNHKSLTVIEAINFYIKTYFDERKIMKFLLSIK
;
A
#
# COMPACT_ATOMS: atom_id res chain seq x y z
N MET A 1 56.44 36.37 35.05
CA MET A 1 55.43 35.34 35.42
C MET A 1 54.06 35.55 34.78
N SER A 2 53.70 36.74 34.28
CA SER A 2 52.39 37.00 33.64
C SER A 2 52.22 36.43 32.23
N GLU A 3 53.27 36.38 31.40
CA GLU A 3 53.18 35.83 30.03
C GLU A 3 52.86 34.32 30.00
N HIS A 4 53.36 33.55 30.98
CA HIS A 4 53.09 32.13 31.08
C HIS A 4 51.62 31.79 31.40
N ALA A 5 50.85 32.69 32.02
CA ALA A 5 49.42 32.48 32.24
C ALA A 5 48.63 32.65 30.92
N THR A 6 49.03 33.61 30.08
CA THR A 6 48.26 34.00 28.89
C THR A 6 48.26 32.95 27.76
N TRP A 7 49.28 32.10 27.64
CA TRP A 7 49.29 31.05 26.60
C TRP A 7 48.45 29.84 26.99
N LEU A 8 48.37 29.52 28.29
CA LEU A 8 47.53 28.44 28.81
C LEU A 8 46.05 28.77 28.60
N ASP A 9 45.64 30.01 28.85
CA ASP A 9 44.26 30.45 28.65
C ASP A 9 43.84 30.40 27.17
N LYS A 10 44.75 30.77 26.25
CA LYS A 10 44.52 30.65 24.81
C LYS A 10 44.43 29.19 24.36
N ALA A 11 45.27 28.31 24.92
CA ALA A 11 45.24 26.88 24.62
C ALA A 11 43.94 26.23 25.10
N ASP A 12 43.49 26.55 26.33
CA ASP A 12 42.21 26.07 26.88
C ASP A 12 41.01 26.53 26.03
N LEU A 13 40.99 27.80 25.62
CA LEU A 13 39.95 28.33 24.73
C LEU A 13 39.93 27.59 23.38
N LEU A 14 41.10 27.33 22.78
CA LEU A 14 41.20 26.58 21.53
C LEU A 14 40.67 25.16 21.67
N VAL A 15 41.04 24.44 22.74
CA VAL A 15 40.55 23.09 23.01
C VAL A 15 39.03 23.08 23.16
N LYS A 16 38.46 24.05 23.88
CA LYS A 16 37.00 24.18 24.04
C LYS A 16 36.29 24.46 22.72
N VAL A 17 36.82 25.37 21.91
CA VAL A 17 36.24 25.71 20.59
C VAL A 17 36.30 24.50 19.64
N VAL A 18 37.42 23.79 19.60
CA VAL A 18 37.57 22.57 18.79
C VAL A 18 36.64 21.47 19.28
N GLY A 19 36.57 21.25 20.60
CA GLY A 19 35.67 20.27 21.21
C GLY A 19 34.20 20.55 20.87
N PHE A 20 33.75 21.80 21.06
CA PHE A 20 32.37 22.20 20.73
C PHE A 20 32.08 22.06 19.23
N SER A 21 33.02 22.45 18.37
CA SER A 21 32.88 22.33 16.92
C SER A 21 32.78 20.87 16.47
N ALA A 22 33.61 19.99 17.04
CA ALA A 22 33.56 18.56 16.78
C ALA A 22 32.24 17.93 17.22
N THR A 23 31.73 18.29 18.41
CA THR A 23 30.42 17.85 18.89
C THR A 23 29.29 18.34 17.98
N ALA A 24 29.27 19.62 17.61
CA ALA A 24 28.26 20.17 16.72
C ALA A 24 28.28 19.48 15.35
N PHE A 25 29.46 19.23 14.80
CA PHE A 25 29.63 18.52 13.53
C PHE A 25 29.15 17.06 13.61
N SER A 26 29.48 16.36 14.70
CA SER A 26 29.00 15.00 14.94
C SER A 26 27.48 14.94 15.01
N LEU A 27 26.83 15.88 15.71
CA LEU A 27 25.36 15.97 15.78
C LEU A 27 24.72 16.16 14.40
N LEU A 28 25.32 16.97 13.53
CA LEU A 28 24.83 17.16 12.16
C LEU A 28 24.95 15.88 11.31
N ILE A 29 26.05 15.14 11.43
CA ILE A 29 26.21 13.84 10.76
C ILE A 29 25.17 12.84 11.27
N THR A 30 25.02 12.74 12.59
CA THR A 30 24.05 11.82 13.20
C THR A 30 22.62 12.15 12.78
N ALA A 31 22.23 13.43 12.74
CA ALA A 31 20.93 13.85 12.26
C ALA A 31 20.67 13.40 10.80
N ARG A 32 21.63 13.63 9.90
CA ARG A 32 21.54 13.17 8.50
C ARG A 32 21.48 11.65 8.38
N GLN A 33 22.23 10.94 9.21
CA GLN A 33 22.23 9.48 9.22
C GLN A 33 20.88 8.93 9.66
N ILE A 34 20.27 9.52 10.70
CA ILE A 34 18.93 9.15 11.18
C ILE A 34 17.89 9.33 10.08
N GLU A 35 17.92 10.44 9.34
CA GLU A 35 17.00 10.66 8.22
C GLU A 35 17.14 9.59 7.14
N ASN A 36 18.37 9.25 6.77
CA ASN A 36 18.64 8.22 5.76
C ASN A 36 18.20 6.82 6.25
N THR A 37 18.47 6.49 7.52
CA THR A 37 18.02 5.25 8.14
C THR A 37 16.49 5.16 8.18
N ASN A 38 15.80 6.25 8.51
CA ASN A 38 14.34 6.28 8.52
C ASN A 38 13.77 6.10 7.12
N LYS A 39 14.34 6.76 6.10
CA LYS A 39 13.95 6.57 4.69
C LYS A 39 14.14 5.13 4.23
N TRP A 40 15.27 4.51 4.59
CA TRP A 40 15.54 3.12 4.24
C TRP A 40 14.56 2.15 4.93
N LYS A 41 14.34 2.29 6.24
CA LYS A 41 13.37 1.49 7.01
C LYS A 41 11.96 1.61 6.45
N ARG A 42 11.56 2.80 6.02
CA ARG A 42 10.26 3.04 5.39
C ARG A 42 10.12 2.30 4.07
N LYS A 43 11.13 2.35 3.21
CA LYS A 43 11.15 1.61 1.94
C LYS A 43 11.11 0.10 2.15
N GLU A 44 11.85 -0.40 3.13
CA GLU A 44 11.85 -1.81 3.52
C GLU A 44 10.44 -2.23 3.99
N PHE A 45 9.85 -1.47 4.91
CA PHE A 45 8.50 -1.72 5.40
C PHE A 45 7.44 -1.67 4.29
N ALA A 46 7.55 -0.71 3.38
CA ALA A 46 6.68 -0.60 2.21
C ALA A 46 6.81 -1.85 1.32
N ASN A 47 8.03 -2.23 0.97
CA ASN A 47 8.29 -3.41 0.16
C ASN A 47 7.74 -4.68 0.81
N THR A 48 7.98 -4.89 2.11
CA THR A 48 7.42 -6.04 2.84
C THR A 48 5.90 -6.04 2.87
N SER A 49 5.28 -4.89 3.12
CA SER A 49 3.82 -4.77 3.16
C SER A 49 3.18 -5.04 1.80
N ILE A 50 3.83 -4.56 0.73
CA ILE A 50 3.39 -4.74 -0.65
C ILE A 50 3.59 -6.19 -1.10
N THR A 51 4.74 -6.81 -0.79
CA THR A 51 4.99 -8.22 -1.08
C THR A 51 3.93 -9.11 -0.43
N LYS A 52 3.66 -8.92 0.87
CA LYS A 52 2.62 -9.68 1.59
C LYS A 52 1.24 -9.52 0.95
N PHE A 53 0.92 -8.32 0.51
CA PHE A 53 -0.33 -8.04 -0.20
C PHE A 53 -0.45 -8.81 -1.51
N PHE A 54 0.60 -8.85 -2.34
CA PHE A 54 0.56 -9.60 -3.61
C PHE A 54 0.64 -11.13 -3.42
N GLU A 55 1.20 -11.60 -2.30
CA GLU A 55 1.25 -13.02 -1.95
C GLU A 55 -0.08 -13.57 -1.46
N GLU A 56 -0.97 -12.72 -0.95
CA GLU A 56 -2.30 -13.10 -0.46
C GLU A 56 -3.17 -13.68 -1.60
N PRO A 57 -3.60 -14.96 -1.53
CA PRO A 57 -4.34 -15.61 -2.62
C PRO A 57 -5.61 -14.87 -3.03
N LEU A 58 -6.34 -14.29 -2.08
CA LEU A 58 -7.58 -13.56 -2.33
C LEU A 58 -7.32 -12.25 -3.08
N VAL A 59 -6.28 -11.51 -2.68
CA VAL A 59 -5.83 -10.31 -3.37
C VAL A 59 -5.40 -10.67 -4.80
N ARG A 60 -4.58 -11.72 -4.96
CA ARG A 60 -4.14 -12.16 -6.28
C ARG A 60 -5.32 -12.50 -7.20
N ASN A 61 -6.35 -13.18 -6.67
CA ASN A 61 -7.56 -13.46 -7.44
C ASN A 61 -8.34 -12.19 -7.80
N ALA A 62 -8.42 -11.19 -6.92
CA ALA A 62 -9.01 -9.88 -7.25
C ALA A 62 -8.25 -9.18 -8.38
N LEU A 63 -6.91 -9.15 -8.30
CA LEU A 63 -6.05 -8.60 -9.35
C LEU A 63 -6.26 -9.32 -10.69
N LEU A 64 -6.33 -10.65 -10.68
CA LEU A 64 -6.62 -11.46 -11.87
C LEU A 64 -8.01 -11.15 -12.45
N MET A 65 -9.03 -11.00 -11.61
CA MET A 65 -10.39 -10.63 -12.06
C MET A 65 -10.45 -9.22 -12.63
N MET A 66 -9.65 -8.28 -12.12
CA MET A 66 -9.53 -6.91 -12.65
C MET A 66 -8.77 -6.85 -13.98
N ASP A 67 -7.82 -7.75 -14.21
CA ASP A 67 -6.99 -7.75 -15.42
C ASP A 67 -7.64 -8.54 -16.58
N TRP A 68 -8.31 -9.66 -16.27
CA TRP A 68 -8.84 -10.61 -17.26
C TRP A 68 -10.36 -10.58 -17.33
N ARG A 69 -10.92 -10.62 -18.53
CA ARG A 69 -12.38 -10.73 -18.73
C ARG A 69 -12.93 -12.07 -18.26
N GLU A 70 -12.16 -13.13 -18.49
CA GLU A 70 -12.48 -14.51 -18.12
C GLU A 70 -11.19 -15.20 -17.67
N ARG A 71 -11.27 -16.03 -16.62
CA ARG A 71 -10.11 -16.76 -16.09
C ARG A 71 -10.54 -17.87 -15.14
N LEU A 72 -9.70 -18.89 -14.98
CA LEU A 72 -9.79 -19.85 -13.89
C LEU A 72 -9.14 -19.27 -12.64
N LEU A 73 -9.93 -19.16 -11.56
CA LEU A 73 -9.48 -18.74 -10.25
C LEU A 73 -9.14 -19.97 -9.41
N VAL A 74 -7.98 -19.95 -8.75
CA VAL A 74 -7.58 -21.01 -7.81
C VAL A 74 -8.08 -20.64 -6.43
N LEU A 75 -8.79 -21.55 -5.77
CA LEU A 75 -9.43 -21.30 -4.49
C LEU A 75 -8.52 -21.68 -3.31
N SER A 76 -8.73 -21.01 -2.16
CA SER A 76 -8.25 -21.47 -0.85
C SER A 76 -9.01 -22.73 -0.41
N GLU A 77 -8.48 -23.52 0.52
CA GLU A 77 -9.18 -24.72 1.02
C GLU A 77 -10.59 -24.42 1.56
N GLU A 78 -10.76 -23.27 2.22
CA GLU A 78 -12.06 -22.81 2.71
C GLU A 78 -13.05 -22.57 1.55
N HIS A 79 -12.61 -21.85 0.52
CA HIS A 79 -13.45 -21.59 -0.66
C HIS A 79 -13.70 -22.84 -1.50
N LYS A 80 -12.76 -23.80 -1.50
CA LYS A 80 -12.97 -25.12 -2.11
C LYS A 80 -14.08 -25.88 -1.43
N ALA A 81 -14.09 -25.91 -0.09
CA ALA A 81 -15.15 -26.54 0.68
C ALA A 81 -16.51 -25.88 0.43
N MET A 82 -16.52 -24.55 0.29
CA MET A 82 -17.73 -23.78 0.02
C MET A 82 -18.30 -24.05 -1.38
N VAL A 83 -17.46 -24.12 -2.41
CA VAL A 83 -17.90 -24.25 -3.81
C VAL A 83 -18.01 -25.70 -4.26
N GLY A 84 -17.28 -26.61 -3.61
CA GLY A 84 -17.17 -28.02 -4.00
C GLY A 84 -16.21 -28.26 -5.16
N ALA A 85 -15.31 -27.32 -5.46
CA ALA A 85 -14.35 -27.40 -6.57
C ALA A 85 -13.02 -26.69 -6.24
N PRO A 86 -11.88 -27.14 -6.79
CA PRO A 86 -10.58 -26.50 -6.58
C PRO A 86 -10.47 -25.12 -7.26
N THR A 87 -11.30 -24.88 -8.26
CA THR A 87 -11.28 -23.68 -9.11
C THR A 87 -12.69 -23.18 -9.42
N ILE A 88 -12.78 -21.91 -9.79
CA ILE A 88 -13.97 -21.30 -10.39
C ILE A 88 -13.60 -20.73 -11.74
N GLU A 89 -14.38 -21.07 -12.77
CA GLU A 89 -14.37 -20.31 -14.01
C GLU A 89 -15.15 -19.01 -13.80
N TYR A 90 -14.43 -17.91 -13.94
CA TYR A 90 -14.92 -16.56 -13.74
C TYR A 90 -15.15 -15.87 -15.09
N ASN A 91 -16.16 -15.00 -15.15
CA ASN A 91 -16.38 -14.03 -16.23
C ASN A 91 -16.90 -12.69 -15.69
N GLU A 92 -16.92 -11.65 -16.53
CA GLU A 92 -17.38 -10.32 -16.11
C GLU A 92 -18.83 -10.29 -15.63
N ALA A 93 -19.73 -11.09 -16.20
CA ALA A 93 -21.13 -11.13 -15.78
C ALA A 93 -21.25 -11.63 -14.32
N MET A 94 -20.44 -12.62 -13.95
CA MET A 94 -20.32 -13.08 -12.57
C MET A 94 -19.75 -12.00 -11.65
N LEU A 95 -18.74 -11.24 -12.11
CA LEU A 95 -18.19 -10.11 -11.34
C LEU A 95 -19.27 -9.07 -11.02
N VAL A 96 -19.97 -8.61 -12.05
CA VAL A 96 -21.02 -7.61 -11.96
C VAL A 96 -22.13 -8.09 -11.03
N SER A 97 -22.53 -9.36 -11.18
CA SER A 97 -23.48 -10.03 -10.29
C SER A 97 -23.02 -9.97 -8.82
N ALA A 98 -21.79 -10.40 -8.54
CA ALA A 98 -21.27 -10.51 -7.18
C ALA A 98 -21.17 -9.13 -6.49
N LEU A 99 -20.73 -8.11 -7.23
CA LEU A 99 -20.47 -6.77 -6.68
C LEU A 99 -21.71 -5.87 -6.63
N ARG A 100 -22.72 -6.08 -7.49
CA ARG A 100 -23.97 -5.28 -7.47
C ARG A 100 -25.08 -5.87 -6.61
N LYS A 101 -25.09 -7.18 -6.36
CA LYS A 101 -26.12 -7.81 -5.52
C LYS A 101 -26.00 -7.31 -4.08
N ILE A 102 -27.16 -7.03 -3.47
CA ILE A 102 -27.30 -6.62 -2.07
C ILE A 102 -27.84 -7.78 -1.21
N SER A 103 -28.43 -8.82 -1.84
CA SER A 103 -28.97 -9.98 -1.12
C SER A 103 -28.89 -11.27 -1.96
N LYS A 104 -28.91 -12.42 -1.29
CA LYS A 104 -28.87 -13.78 -1.86
C LYS A 104 -27.70 -14.03 -2.81
N PHE A 105 -26.54 -14.24 -2.21
CA PHE A 105 -25.31 -14.58 -2.90
C PHE A 105 -25.23 -16.09 -3.15
N SER A 106 -24.79 -16.48 -4.34
CA SER A 106 -24.29 -17.84 -4.55
C SER A 106 -22.93 -17.99 -3.86
N ASN A 107 -22.51 -19.23 -3.57
CA ASN A 107 -21.17 -19.48 -3.01
C ASN A 107 -20.06 -18.86 -3.86
N LYS A 108 -20.21 -18.88 -5.20
CA LYS A 108 -19.27 -18.22 -6.12
C LYS A 108 -19.27 -16.69 -5.98
N ASP A 109 -20.45 -16.08 -5.79
CA ASP A 109 -20.54 -14.64 -5.54
C ASP A 109 -19.81 -14.27 -4.23
N VAL A 110 -19.94 -15.09 -3.19
CA VAL A 110 -19.24 -14.90 -1.90
C VAL A 110 -17.73 -14.93 -2.10
N VAL A 111 -17.19 -15.95 -2.78
CA VAL A 111 -15.74 -16.03 -3.06
C VAL A 111 -15.23 -14.78 -3.79
N ILE A 112 -15.95 -14.31 -4.82
CA ILE A 112 -15.56 -13.11 -5.57
C ILE A 112 -15.53 -11.89 -4.64
N ARG A 113 -16.55 -11.73 -3.79
CA ARG A 113 -16.63 -10.62 -2.84
C ARG A 113 -15.51 -10.68 -1.82
N ASP A 114 -15.21 -11.84 -1.24
CA ASP A 114 -14.10 -12.00 -0.29
C ASP A 114 -12.76 -11.57 -0.91
N CYS A 115 -12.55 -11.86 -2.21
CA CYS A 115 -11.36 -11.39 -2.92
C CYS A 115 -11.28 -9.86 -2.98
N PHE A 116 -12.37 -9.19 -3.36
CA PHE A 116 -12.41 -7.72 -3.43
C PHE A 116 -12.43 -7.06 -2.04
N ASP A 117 -13.00 -7.73 -1.04
CA ASP A 117 -13.00 -7.26 0.34
C ASP A 117 -11.58 -7.18 0.88
N ASN A 118 -10.80 -8.26 0.69
CA ASN A 118 -9.40 -8.29 1.09
C ASN A 118 -8.58 -7.22 0.33
N PHE A 119 -8.81 -7.09 -0.99
CA PHE A 119 -8.13 -6.06 -1.79
C PHE A 119 -8.42 -4.64 -1.27
N PHE A 120 -9.69 -4.26 -1.11
CA PHE A 120 -10.04 -2.89 -0.71
C PHE A 120 -9.78 -2.60 0.76
N ALA A 121 -9.90 -3.59 1.65
CA ALA A 121 -9.50 -3.44 3.04
C ALA A 121 -8.01 -3.08 3.14
N ASP A 122 -7.16 -3.76 2.36
CA ASP A 122 -5.72 -3.49 2.34
C ASP A 122 -5.38 -2.16 1.67
N VAL A 123 -6.07 -1.77 0.60
CA VAL A 123 -5.95 -0.41 0.03
C VAL A 123 -6.31 0.65 1.06
N GLY A 124 -7.37 0.43 1.84
CA GLY A 124 -7.71 1.28 2.99
C GLY A 124 -6.57 1.34 4.00
N ARG A 125 -6.04 0.20 4.43
CA ARG A 125 -4.91 0.14 5.36
C ARG A 125 -3.68 0.89 4.82
N PHE A 126 -3.39 0.81 3.52
CA PHE A 126 -2.29 1.58 2.92
C PHE A 126 -2.52 3.08 3.01
N ASN A 127 -3.75 3.55 2.82
CA ASN A 127 -4.06 4.95 3.06
C ASN A 127 -3.84 5.37 4.53
N ASP A 128 -4.18 4.52 5.52
CA ASP A 128 -3.90 4.82 6.93
C ASP A 128 -2.40 4.97 7.19
N LEU A 129 -1.59 4.13 6.56
CA LEU A 129 -0.13 4.20 6.68
C LEU A 129 0.43 5.49 6.06
N VAL A 130 -0.21 6.00 5.00
CA VAL A 130 0.15 7.30 4.42
C VAL A 130 -0.33 8.45 5.32
N GLU A 131 -1.55 8.39 5.84
CA GLU A 131 -2.10 9.43 6.70
C GLU A 131 -1.37 9.55 8.05
N SER A 132 -0.88 8.43 8.58
CA SER A 132 0.00 8.40 9.76
C SER A 132 1.45 8.79 9.46
N ARG A 133 1.79 9.16 8.21
CA ARG A 133 3.14 9.51 7.74
C ARG A 133 4.16 8.38 7.92
N ILE A 134 3.70 7.14 8.05
CA ILE A 134 4.56 5.97 8.04
C ILE A 134 5.09 5.72 6.63
N MET A 135 4.26 5.96 5.61
CA MET A 135 4.62 5.84 4.19
C MET A 135 4.18 7.07 3.38
N ASP A 136 4.70 7.20 2.16
CA ASP A 136 4.27 8.21 1.19
C ASP A 136 3.55 7.54 0.01
N TYR A 137 2.64 8.25 -0.67
CA TYR A 137 1.97 7.72 -1.88
C TYR A 137 2.97 7.30 -2.98
N SER A 138 4.12 7.96 -3.06
CA SER A 138 5.18 7.61 -4.00
C SER A 138 5.77 6.22 -3.77
N ASP A 139 5.72 5.72 -2.54
CA ASP A 139 6.23 4.38 -2.19
C ASP A 139 5.33 3.27 -2.80
N PHE A 140 4.05 3.56 -3.07
CA PHE A 140 3.08 2.62 -3.64
C PHE A 140 2.90 2.73 -5.16
N ARG A 141 3.17 3.91 -5.74
CA ARG A 141 2.95 4.19 -7.17
C ARG A 141 3.53 3.11 -8.12
N PRO A 142 4.76 2.61 -7.96
CA PRO A 142 5.32 1.61 -8.87
C PRO A 142 4.53 0.29 -8.93
N TYR A 143 3.79 -0.01 -7.86
CA TYR A 143 3.09 -1.28 -7.68
C TYR A 143 1.61 -1.19 -8.00
N PHE A 144 0.99 -0.06 -7.65
CA PHE A 144 -0.46 0.12 -7.76
C PHE A 144 -0.90 1.05 -8.88
N GLY A 145 0.02 1.76 -9.55
CA GLY A 145 -0.35 2.72 -10.60
C GLY A 145 -1.17 2.09 -11.73
N TYR A 146 -0.86 0.85 -12.14
CA TYR A 146 -1.64 0.10 -13.12
C TYR A 146 -3.05 -0.24 -12.62
N TRP A 147 -3.13 -0.82 -11.42
CA TRP A 147 -4.40 -1.24 -10.82
C TRP A 147 -5.32 -0.05 -10.52
N SER A 148 -4.76 1.08 -10.11
CA SER A 148 -5.49 2.33 -9.93
C SER A 148 -6.17 2.76 -11.22
N LYS A 149 -5.46 2.75 -12.36
CA LYS A 149 -6.05 3.11 -13.65
C LYS A 149 -7.19 2.18 -14.06
N ILE A 150 -7.09 0.88 -13.75
CA ILE A 150 -8.21 -0.06 -14.01
C ILE A 150 -9.42 0.31 -13.16
N VAL A 151 -9.26 0.45 -11.84
CA VAL A 151 -10.38 0.74 -10.93
C VAL A 151 -11.03 2.09 -11.24
N LEU A 152 -10.22 3.08 -11.64
CA LEU A 152 -10.69 4.41 -12.05
C LEU A 152 -11.32 4.42 -13.46
N GLY A 153 -11.33 3.29 -14.18
CA GLY A 153 -11.87 3.21 -15.54
C GLY A 153 -11.05 3.98 -16.58
N GLU A 154 -9.78 4.28 -16.29
CA GLU A 154 -8.84 4.97 -17.20
C GLU A 154 -8.21 4.01 -18.23
N THR A 155 -8.67 2.75 -18.29
CA THR A 155 -8.20 1.73 -19.24
C THR A 155 -9.36 1.01 -19.93
N ASN A 156 -9.08 0.39 -21.08
CA ASN A 156 -10.07 -0.40 -21.84
C ASN A 156 -10.08 -1.90 -21.47
N HIS A 157 -9.42 -2.30 -20.38
CA HIS A 157 -9.36 -3.70 -19.96
C HIS A 157 -10.73 -4.24 -19.53
N LYS A 158 -11.54 -3.37 -18.93
CA LYS A 158 -12.85 -3.70 -18.37
C LYS A 158 -13.98 -2.94 -19.03
N SER A 159 -15.14 -3.60 -19.11
CA SER A 159 -16.37 -2.94 -19.52
C SER A 159 -16.78 -1.88 -18.50
N LEU A 160 -17.47 -0.83 -18.97
CA LEU A 160 -17.98 0.23 -18.10
C LEU A 160 -18.87 -0.35 -16.98
N THR A 161 -19.68 -1.37 -17.29
CA THR A 161 -20.52 -2.07 -16.32
C THR A 161 -19.73 -2.68 -15.16
N VAL A 162 -18.53 -3.22 -15.42
CA VAL A 162 -17.65 -3.75 -14.38
C VAL A 162 -17.12 -2.61 -13.50
N ILE A 163 -16.68 -1.51 -14.11
CA ILE A 163 -16.18 -0.34 -13.37
C ILE A 163 -17.27 0.25 -12.48
N GLU A 164 -18.49 0.38 -13.00
CA GLU A 164 -19.66 0.81 -12.22
C GLU A 164 -19.97 -0.15 -11.06
N ALA A 165 -19.85 -1.47 -11.28
CA ALA A 165 -20.06 -2.47 -10.23
C ALA A 165 -19.00 -2.37 -9.13
N ILE A 166 -17.73 -2.16 -9.48
CA ILE A 166 -16.63 -1.94 -8.52
C ILE A 166 -16.87 -0.66 -7.74
N ASN A 167 -17.21 0.45 -8.40
CA ASN A 167 -17.46 1.73 -7.73
C ASN A 167 -18.68 1.65 -6.79
N PHE A 168 -19.75 0.98 -7.23
CA PHE A 168 -20.90 0.69 -6.37
C PHE A 168 -20.47 -0.11 -5.13
N TYR A 169 -19.62 -1.11 -5.30
CA TYR A 169 -19.11 -1.94 -4.22
C TYR A 169 -18.31 -1.14 -3.19
N ILE A 170 -17.32 -0.37 -3.66
CA ILE A 170 -16.50 0.52 -2.81
C ILE A 170 -17.40 1.45 -2.01
N LYS A 171 -18.34 2.12 -2.68
CA LYS A 171 -19.27 3.06 -2.04
C LYS A 171 -20.17 2.41 -0.99
N THR A 172 -20.54 1.15 -1.19
CA THR A 172 -21.48 0.45 -0.31
C THR A 172 -20.80 -0.11 0.95
N TYR A 173 -19.57 -0.62 0.83
CA TYR A 173 -18.93 -1.42 1.88
C TYR A 173 -17.65 -0.80 2.46
N PHE A 174 -17.09 0.25 1.84
CA PHE A 174 -15.83 0.87 2.25
C PHE A 174 -15.98 2.38 2.44
N ASP A 175 -15.01 3.00 3.13
CA ASP A 175 -14.88 4.46 3.10
C ASP A 175 -14.37 4.89 1.71
N GLU A 176 -15.32 5.17 0.81
CA GLU A 176 -15.05 5.59 -0.58
C GLU A 176 -14.01 6.71 -0.65
N ARG A 177 -14.06 7.69 0.26
CA ARG A 177 -13.13 8.83 0.24
C ARG A 177 -11.71 8.35 0.45
N LYS A 178 -11.53 7.40 1.36
CA LYS A 178 -10.23 6.83 1.71
C LYS A 178 -9.63 6.03 0.57
N ILE A 179 -10.43 5.15 -0.03
CA ILE A 179 -10.02 4.33 -1.19
C ILE A 179 -9.72 5.22 -2.39
N MET A 180 -10.62 6.14 -2.74
CA MET A 180 -10.46 7.00 -3.91
C MET A 180 -9.30 7.99 -3.74
N LYS A 181 -9.10 8.56 -2.54
CA LYS A 181 -7.94 9.40 -2.23
C LYS A 181 -6.64 8.63 -2.47
N PHE A 182 -6.55 7.40 -2.00
CA PHE A 182 -5.37 6.57 -2.25
C PHE A 182 -5.16 6.36 -3.75
N LEU A 183 -6.14 5.77 -4.45
CA LEU A 183 -6.05 5.43 -5.87
C LEU A 183 -5.70 6.65 -6.75
N LEU A 184 -6.33 7.80 -6.51
CA LEU A 184 -6.06 9.03 -7.25
C LEU A 184 -4.67 9.61 -6.99
N SER A 185 -4.10 9.38 -5.79
CA SER A 185 -2.78 9.90 -5.42
C SER A 185 -1.62 9.08 -5.97
N ILE A 186 -1.86 7.79 -6.24
CA ILE A 186 -0.85 6.85 -6.71
C ILE A 186 -0.84 6.63 -8.24
N LYS A 187 -1.75 7.29 -8.97
CA LYS A 187 -1.77 7.21 -10.44
C LYS A 187 -0.58 7.91 -11.09
#